data_AF-A0A3P3U4P9-F1
#
_entry.id   AF-A0A3P3U4P9-F1
#
_cell.length_a   1.000
_cell.length_b   1.000
_cell.length_c   1.000
_cell.angle_alpha   90.00
_cell.angle_beta   90.00
_cell.angle_gamma   90.00
#
_symmetry.space_group_name_H-M   'P 1'
#
loop_
_entity.id
_entity.type
_entity.pdbx_description
1 polymer ?
#
loop_
_entity_poly.entity_id
_entity_poly.type
_entity_poly.pdbx_seq_one_letter_code
_entity_poly.pdbx_strand_id
1 'polypeptide(L)'
;MILYLTSNDHVNLLDMIEQEQNLPVKKLTGQFSLLSFVVKDMRHFSHVRSVAIDRKAILEPDDEIVQALLSFQTMYEIRLIVIAIGLPESSPLLLQLTNVSITNIVTADEIDPLRDEIRECFSEQGMQRFISPVSTVADIIR
;
A
#
# COMPACT_ATOMS: atom_id res chain seq x y z
N MET A 1 12.48 -6.41 5.94
CA MET A 1 11.26 -7.05 6.48
C MET A 1 10.06 -6.23 6.06
N ILE A 2 8.99 -6.93 5.69
CA ILE A 2 7.68 -6.37 5.35
C ILE A 2 6.76 -6.60 6.55
N LEU A 3 5.99 -5.59 6.94
CA LEU A 3 4.88 -5.74 7.88
C LEU A 3 3.58 -5.77 7.08
N TYR A 4 2.76 -6.80 7.23
CA TYR A 4 1.54 -6.95 6.46
C TYR A 4 0.31 -6.96 7.39
N LEU A 5 -0.47 -5.88 7.35
CA LEU A 5 -1.79 -5.82 7.97
C LEU A 5 -2.78 -6.48 7.03
N THR A 6 -3.34 -7.62 7.41
CA THR A 6 -4.10 -8.48 6.49
C THR A 6 -5.42 -8.94 7.07
N SER A 7 -6.42 -9.06 6.20
CA SER A 7 -7.64 -9.82 6.52
C SER A 7 -7.34 -11.32 6.44
N ASN A 8 -8.30 -12.15 6.87
CA ASN A 8 -8.19 -13.60 6.73
C ASN A 8 -8.18 -14.05 5.26
N ASP A 9 -8.91 -13.34 4.38
CA ASP A 9 -9.02 -13.69 2.96
C ASP A 9 -7.69 -13.57 2.21
N HIS A 10 -6.86 -12.62 2.63
CA HIS A 10 -5.66 -12.20 1.89
C HIS A 10 -4.35 -12.59 2.59
N VAL A 11 -4.41 -13.36 3.70
CA VAL A 11 -3.27 -13.65 4.57
C VAL A 11 -2.05 -14.28 3.86
N ASN A 12 -2.25 -14.94 2.73
CA ASN A 12 -1.19 -15.62 1.97
C ASN A 12 -0.77 -14.88 0.69
N LEU A 13 -1.30 -13.67 0.43
CA LEU A 13 -0.99 -12.94 -0.82
C LEU A 13 0.50 -12.64 -0.99
N LEU A 14 1.20 -12.34 0.11
CA LEU A 14 2.61 -11.94 0.05
C LEU A 14 3.59 -13.11 0.22
N ASP A 15 3.11 -14.35 0.28
CA ASP A 15 3.98 -15.54 0.40
C ASP A 15 4.92 -15.66 -0.80
N MET A 16 4.44 -15.27 -1.99
CA MET A 16 5.26 -15.20 -3.19
C MET A 16 6.43 -14.23 -3.05
N ILE A 17 6.25 -13.09 -2.37
CA ILE A 17 7.31 -12.10 -2.18
C ILE A 17 8.36 -12.63 -1.20
N GLU A 18 7.92 -13.29 -0.13
CA GLU A 18 8.82 -13.93 0.83
C GLU A 18 9.69 -14.99 0.15
N GLN A 19 9.11 -15.79 -0.75
CA GLN A 19 9.81 -16.85 -1.47
C GLN A 19 10.71 -16.32 -2.60
N GLU A 20 10.20 -15.42 -3.44
CA GLU A 20 10.89 -14.92 -4.64
C GLU A 20 12.02 -13.94 -4.29
N GLN A 21 11.81 -13.09 -3.27
CA GLN A 21 12.72 -11.98 -2.95
C GLN A 21 13.48 -12.17 -1.63
N ASN A 22 13.24 -13.28 -0.92
CA ASN A 22 13.81 -13.55 0.41
C ASN A 22 13.58 -12.38 1.40
N LEU A 23 12.42 -11.73 1.30
CA LEU A 23 11.99 -10.63 2.15
C LEU A 23 11.05 -11.17 3.23
N PRO A 24 11.46 -11.26 4.50
CA PRO A 24 10.60 -11.79 5.55
C PRO A 24 9.32 -10.97 5.70
N VAL A 25 8.17 -11.65 5.76
CA VAL A 25 6.84 -11.01 5.89
C VAL A 25 6.28 -11.30 7.28
N LYS A 26 6.22 -10.27 8.13
CA LYS A 26 5.49 -10.33 9.40
C LYS A 26 4.02 -10.03 9.15
N LYS A 27 3.17 -11.05 9.23
CA LYS A 27 1.72 -10.95 9.05
C LYS A 27 1.04 -10.62 10.39
N LEU A 28 0.20 -9.59 10.39
CA LEU A 28 -0.76 -9.28 11.45
C LEU A 28 -2.15 -9.44 10.87
N THR A 29 -2.81 -10.54 11.23
CA THR A 29 -4.14 -10.88 10.71
C THR A 29 -5.24 -10.38 11.63
N GLY A 30 -6.22 -9.65 11.08
CA GLY A 30 -7.33 -9.13 11.87
C GLY A 30 -8.03 -7.94 11.24
N GLN A 31 -8.60 -7.11 12.10
CA GLN A 31 -9.19 -5.82 11.76
C GLN A 31 -8.46 -4.73 12.55
N PHE A 32 -8.10 -3.64 11.87
CA PHE A 32 -7.21 -2.62 12.40
C PHE A 32 -7.82 -1.24 12.22
N SER A 33 -7.68 -0.40 13.25
CA SER A 33 -7.70 1.04 13.06
C SER A 33 -6.31 1.46 12.62
N LEU A 34 -6.17 1.93 11.37
CA LEU A 34 -4.90 2.42 10.84
C LEU A 34 -4.35 3.57 11.69
N LEU A 35 -5.17 4.55 12.07
CA LEU A 35 -4.69 5.71 12.80
C LEU A 35 -4.14 5.30 14.19
N SER A 36 -4.87 4.44 14.91
CA SER A 36 -4.38 3.91 16.19
C SER A 36 -3.09 3.12 16.01
N PHE A 37 -2.98 2.33 14.93
CA PHE A 37 -1.79 1.54 14.63
C PHE A 37 -0.55 2.41 14.37
N VAL A 38 -0.69 3.49 13.59
CA VAL A 38 0.40 4.44 13.31
C VAL A 38 0.97 5.02 14.60
N VAL A 39 0.07 5.44 15.51
CA VAL A 39 0.45 6.18 16.71
C VAL A 39 0.97 5.26 17.81
N LYS A 40 0.36 4.09 18.00
CA LYS A 40 0.61 3.24 19.17
C LYS A 40 1.52 2.06 18.87
N ASP A 41 1.36 1.44 17.71
CA ASP A 41 1.96 0.13 17.43
C ASP A 41 3.23 0.26 16.58
N MET A 42 3.25 1.18 15.60
CA MET A 42 4.37 1.32 14.65
C MET A 42 5.73 1.62 15.28
N ARG A 43 5.75 2.25 16.45
CA ARG A 43 6.97 2.46 17.25
C ARG A 43 7.73 1.16 17.56
N HIS A 44 7.05 0.02 17.60
CA HIS A 44 7.68 -1.30 17.83
C HIS A 44 8.29 -1.91 16.55
N PHE A 45 8.03 -1.28 15.40
CA PHE A 45 8.40 -1.76 14.07
C PHE A 45 9.41 -0.86 13.36
N SER A 46 10.26 -0.15 14.11
CA SER A 46 11.25 0.80 13.57
C SER A 46 12.25 0.23 12.55
N HIS A 47 12.39 -1.10 12.49
CA HIS A 47 13.26 -1.81 11.54
C HIS A 47 12.53 -2.25 10.25
N VAL A 48 11.21 -2.04 10.17
CA VAL A 48 10.40 -2.31 8.97
C VAL A 48 10.64 -1.23 7.95
N ARG A 49 10.85 -1.62 6.69
CA ARG A 49 11.04 -0.69 5.56
C ARG A 49 9.82 -0.56 4.67
N SER A 50 8.94 -1.57 4.70
CA SER A 50 7.72 -1.60 3.91
C SER A 50 6.56 -2.08 4.75
N VAL A 51 5.42 -1.39 4.67
CA VAL A 51 4.16 -1.79 5.29
C VAL A 51 3.16 -2.03 4.17
N ALA A 52 2.67 -3.26 4.08
CA ALA A 52 1.56 -3.62 3.22
C ALA A 52 0.26 -3.61 4.02
N ILE A 53 -0.79 -3.07 3.43
CA ILE A 53 -2.08 -2.84 4.09
C ILE A 53 -3.17 -3.39 3.20
N ASP A 54 -3.82 -4.46 3.65
CA ASP A 54 -5.04 -4.96 3.06
C ASP A 54 -6.22 -4.08 3.45
N ARG A 55 -6.84 -3.43 2.46
CA ARG A 55 -8.01 -2.57 2.69
C ARG A 55 -9.14 -3.32 3.40
N LYS A 56 -9.32 -4.62 3.17
CA LYS A 56 -10.34 -5.43 3.87
C LYS A 56 -10.06 -5.62 5.37
N ALA A 57 -8.84 -5.37 5.81
CA ALA A 57 -8.44 -5.46 7.20
C ALA A 57 -8.64 -4.14 7.96
N ILE A 58 -9.07 -3.08 7.28
CA ILE A 58 -9.09 -1.73 7.84
C ILE A 58 -10.52 -1.33 8.20
N LEU A 59 -10.68 -0.78 9.40
CA LEU A 59 -11.97 -0.36 9.96
C LEU A 59 -12.40 1.02 9.48
N GLU A 60 -11.43 1.89 9.17
CA GLU A 60 -11.69 3.24 8.66
C GLU A 60 -12.39 3.20 7.29
N PRO A 61 -13.34 4.12 7.03
CA PRO A 61 -13.88 4.33 5.69
C PRO A 61 -12.81 4.91 4.75
N ASP A 62 -13.06 4.82 3.44
CA ASP A 62 -12.09 5.18 2.40
C ASP A 62 -11.54 6.62 2.54
N ASP A 63 -12.38 7.58 2.91
CA ASP A 63 -11.98 8.98 3.12
C ASP A 63 -11.08 9.19 4.34
N GLU A 64 -11.16 8.32 5.35
CA GLU A 64 -10.29 8.34 6.54
C GLU A 64 -8.99 7.56 6.33
N ILE A 65 -8.98 6.52 5.48
CA ILE A 65 -7.78 5.73 5.16
C ILE A 65 -6.65 6.62 4.67
N VAL A 66 -6.93 7.55 3.75
CA VAL A 66 -5.93 8.44 3.15
C VAL A 66 -5.23 9.27 4.23
N GLN A 67 -5.99 9.80 5.19
CA GLN A 67 -5.44 10.61 6.29
C GLN A 67 -4.54 9.78 7.22
N ALA A 68 -4.91 8.54 7.50
CA ALA A 68 -4.09 7.64 8.31
C ALA A 68 -2.77 7.27 7.60
N LEU A 69 -2.82 7.01 6.28
CA LEU A 69 -1.63 6.72 5.49
C LEU A 69 -0.69 7.92 5.31
N LEU A 70 -1.24 9.13 5.19
CA LEU A 70 -0.44 10.37 5.24
C LEU A 70 0.30 10.52 6.57
N SER A 71 -0.36 10.14 7.67
CA SER A 71 0.25 10.16 9.00
C SER A 71 1.41 9.16 9.09
N PHE A 72 1.28 7.98 8.47
CA PHE A 72 2.39 7.04 8.33
C PHE A 72 3.60 7.67 7.61
N GLN A 73 3.40 8.27 6.44
CA GLN A 73 4.51 8.88 5.66
C GLN A 73 5.15 10.06 6.39
N THR A 74 4.37 10.81 7.17
CA THR A 74 4.87 11.95 7.94
C THR A 74 5.71 11.50 9.14
N MET A 75 5.30 10.42 9.82
CA MET A 75 5.93 9.96 11.05
C MET A 75 7.07 8.96 10.82
N TYR A 76 7.05 8.24 9.70
CA TYR A 76 7.98 7.14 9.44
C TYR A 76 8.46 7.16 7.99
N GLU A 77 9.76 6.94 7.80
CA GLU A 77 10.36 6.71 6.48
C GLU A 77 10.10 5.26 6.06
N ILE A 78 8.88 4.99 5.60
CA ILE A 78 8.42 3.66 5.19
C ILE A 78 7.80 3.70 3.81
N ARG A 79 7.97 2.60 3.08
CA ARG A 79 7.25 2.35 1.84
C ARG A 79 5.88 1.78 2.17
N LEU A 80 4.81 2.48 1.79
CA LEU A 80 3.45 1.99 1.91
C LEU A 80 3.05 1.23 0.65
N ILE A 81 2.43 0.06 0.82
CA ILE A 81 1.79 -0.73 -0.24
C ILE A 81 0.33 -0.92 0.17
N VAL A 82 -0.61 -0.48 -0.67
CA VAL A 82 -2.06 -0.61 -0.41
C VAL A 82 -2.61 -1.74 -1.27
N ILE A 83 -3.13 -2.79 -0.63
CA ILE A 83 -3.82 -3.89 -1.30
C ILE A 83 -5.31 -3.56 -1.32
N ALA A 84 -5.79 -3.11 -2.47
CA ALA A 84 -7.15 -2.67 -2.73
C ALA A 84 -7.76 -3.48 -3.90
N ILE A 85 -7.67 -4.80 -3.80
CA ILE A 85 -8.16 -5.75 -4.81
C ILE A 85 -9.62 -5.47 -5.19
N GLY A 86 -9.88 -5.38 -6.49
CA GLY A 86 -11.20 -5.10 -7.07
C GLY A 86 -11.63 -3.63 -7.00
N LEU A 87 -10.75 -2.72 -6.55
CA LEU A 87 -11.04 -1.30 -6.53
C LEU A 87 -10.95 -0.72 -7.96
N PRO A 88 -12.04 -0.13 -8.51
CA PRO A 88 -12.02 0.41 -9.87
C PRO A 88 -11.05 1.59 -10.03
N GLU A 89 -10.50 1.78 -11.23
CA GLU A 89 -9.60 2.91 -11.52
C GLU A 89 -10.26 4.28 -11.30
N SER A 90 -11.58 4.37 -11.49
CA SER A 90 -12.35 5.60 -11.23
C SER A 90 -12.70 5.81 -9.75
N SER A 91 -12.19 4.96 -8.85
CA SER A 91 -12.50 5.04 -7.42
C SER A 91 -12.00 6.36 -6.80
N PRO A 92 -12.85 7.08 -6.03
CA PRO A 92 -12.41 8.25 -5.28
C PRO A 92 -11.21 7.98 -4.38
N LEU A 93 -11.17 6.81 -3.72
CA LEU A 93 -10.04 6.40 -2.89
C LEU A 93 -8.74 6.32 -3.70
N LEU A 94 -8.78 5.67 -4.86
CA LEU A 94 -7.60 5.51 -5.70
C LEU A 94 -7.07 6.87 -6.18
N LEU A 95 -7.97 7.76 -6.61
CA LEU A 95 -7.62 9.12 -7.00
C LEU A 95 -7.00 9.91 -5.83
N GLN A 96 -7.57 9.79 -4.62
CA GLN A 96 -7.03 10.47 -3.45
C GLN A 96 -5.64 9.95 -3.05
N LEU A 97 -5.43 8.63 -3.05
CA LEU A 97 -4.13 8.02 -2.75
C LEU A 97 -3.05 8.50 -3.73
N THR A 98 -3.35 8.49 -5.02
CA THR A 98 -2.40 8.92 -6.05
C THR A 98 -2.10 10.42 -6.00
N ASN A 99 -3.10 11.25 -5.70
CA ASN A 99 -2.91 12.70 -5.49
C ASN A 99 -1.98 13.03 -4.32
N VAL A 100 -1.92 12.16 -3.31
CA VAL A 100 -0.98 12.31 -2.18
C VAL A 100 0.29 11.49 -2.36
N SER A 101 0.60 11.05 -3.58
CA SER A 101 1.81 10.30 -3.93
C SER A 101 1.95 8.93 -3.23
N ILE A 102 0.83 8.34 -2.80
CA ILE A 102 0.78 6.92 -2.43
C ILE A 102 0.42 6.14 -3.69
N THR A 103 1.41 5.51 -4.33
CA THR A 103 1.26 4.94 -5.67
C THR A 103 1.48 3.43 -5.74
N ASN A 104 2.10 2.80 -4.73
CA ASN A 104 2.20 1.33 -4.65
C ASN A 104 0.84 0.78 -4.23
N ILE A 105 -0.04 0.57 -5.21
CA ILE A 105 -1.41 0.13 -5.02
C ILE A 105 -1.64 -1.11 -5.89
N VAL A 106 -2.25 -2.12 -5.30
CA VAL A 106 -2.67 -3.35 -5.98
C VAL A 106 -4.19 -3.32 -6.10
N THR A 107 -4.72 -3.38 -7.30
CA THR A 107 -6.15 -3.27 -7.62
C THR A 107 -6.69 -4.46 -8.42
N ALA A 108 -5.83 -5.21 -9.11
CA ALA A 108 -6.24 -6.38 -9.87
C ALA A 108 -6.89 -7.45 -9.00
N ASP A 109 -7.94 -8.09 -9.51
CA ASP A 109 -8.68 -9.19 -8.89
C ASP A 109 -8.54 -10.54 -9.62
N GLU A 110 -7.92 -10.53 -10.80
CA GLU A 110 -7.46 -11.72 -11.51
C GLU A 110 -6.08 -12.18 -11.04
N ILE A 111 -5.84 -13.49 -10.97
CA ILE A 111 -4.66 -14.10 -10.33
C ILE A 111 -3.34 -13.58 -10.91
N ASP A 112 -3.17 -13.62 -12.22
CA ASP A 112 -1.89 -13.27 -12.84
C ASP A 112 -1.61 -11.76 -12.77
N PRO A 113 -2.56 -10.86 -13.16
CA PRO A 113 -2.39 -9.42 -12.98
C PRO A 113 -2.17 -9.02 -11.51
N LEU A 114 -2.87 -9.65 -10.55
CA LEU A 114 -2.68 -9.44 -9.12
C LEU A 114 -1.23 -9.73 -8.69
N ARG A 115 -0.68 -10.86 -9.12
CA ARG A 115 0.69 -11.25 -8.82
C ARG A 115 1.69 -10.27 -9.41
N ASP A 116 1.45 -9.81 -10.63
CA ASP A 116 2.34 -8.86 -11.31
C ASP A 116 2.31 -7.49 -10.63
N GLU A 117 1.14 -7.00 -10.25
CA GLU A 117 1.02 -5.75 -9.48
C GLU A 117 1.70 -5.83 -8.11
N ILE A 118 1.57 -6.97 -7.42
CA ILE A 118 2.28 -7.22 -6.15
C ILE A 118 3.80 -7.16 -6.38
N ARG A 119 4.33 -7.87 -7.40
CA ARG A 119 5.77 -7.83 -7.73
C ARG A 119 6.24 -6.42 -8.03
N GLU A 120 5.50 -5.68 -8.83
CA GLU A 120 5.84 -4.31 -9.18
C GLU A 120 5.86 -3.40 -7.94
N CYS A 121 4.85 -3.51 -7.06
CA CYS A 121 4.77 -2.77 -5.80
C CYS A 121 5.94 -3.03 -4.85
N PHE A 122 6.62 -4.18 -4.95
CA PHE A 122 7.81 -4.51 -4.15
C PHE A 122 9.13 -4.37 -4.91
N SER A 123 9.10 -4.08 -6.22
CA SER A 123 10.29 -3.80 -7.02
C SER A 123 11.02 -2.54 -6.55
N GLU A 124 12.27 -2.33 -6.98
CA GLU A 124 13.03 -1.13 -6.63
C GLU A 124 12.33 0.17 -7.05
N GLN A 125 11.69 0.18 -8.23
CA GLN A 125 11.00 1.36 -8.77
C GLN A 125 9.60 1.55 -8.17
N GLY A 126 8.96 0.44 -7.78
CA GLY A 126 7.55 0.46 -7.37
C GLY A 126 6.57 0.57 -8.51
N MET A 127 5.29 0.64 -8.15
CA MET A 127 4.18 0.74 -9.10
C MET A 127 4.29 2.03 -9.91
N GLN A 128 4.50 1.90 -11.21
CA GLN A 128 4.65 3.03 -12.13
C GLN A 128 3.32 3.53 -12.66
N ARG A 129 2.33 2.64 -12.80
CA ARG A 129 1.00 2.97 -13.38
C ARG A 129 0.33 4.16 -12.72
N PHE A 130 0.50 4.29 -11.40
CA PHE A 130 -0.17 5.30 -10.58
C PHE A 130 0.68 6.53 -10.28
N ILE A 131 1.89 6.60 -10.83
CA ILE A 131 2.70 7.81 -10.77
C ILE A 131 2.11 8.76 -11.81
N SER A 132 1.50 9.85 -11.34
CA SER A 132 1.14 10.94 -12.24
C SER A 132 2.43 11.41 -12.90
N PRO A 133 2.52 11.49 -14.25
CA PRO A 133 3.60 12.22 -14.87
C PRO A 133 3.46 13.64 -14.34
N VAL A 134 4.38 14.03 -13.45
CA VAL A 134 4.48 15.40 -12.98
C VAL A 134 4.37 16.24 -14.23
N SER A 135 3.32 17.06 -14.33
CA SER A 135 3.27 18.12 -15.30
C SER A 135 4.47 18.98 -14.99
N THR A 136 5.56 18.69 -15.68
CA THR A 136 6.74 19.53 -15.64
C THR A 136 6.20 20.89 -16.05
N VAL A 137 6.47 21.92 -15.24
CA VAL A 137 6.04 23.30 -15.51
C VAL A 137 6.47 23.77 -16.93
N ALA A 138 7.34 23.01 -17.61
CA ALA A 138 7.69 23.10 -19.01
C ALA A 138 6.57 22.87 -20.04
N ASP A 139 5.47 22.18 -19.72
CA ASP A 139 4.41 21.88 -20.70
C ASP A 139 3.29 22.94 -20.79
N ILE A 140 3.36 24.00 -19.97
CA ILE A 140 2.36 25.09 -19.95
C ILE A 140 2.77 26.27 -20.87
N ILE A 141 3.97 26.24 -21.47
CA ILE A 141 4.46 27.31 -22.37
C ILE A 141 4.77 26.76 -23.77
N ARG A 142 3.81 26.05 -24.37
CA ARG A 142 3.79 25.82 -25.83
C ARG A 142 2.42 26.12 -26.41
#